data_AF-A0A524G1M3-F1
#
_entry.id   AF-A0A524G1M3-F1
#
_cell.length_a   1.000
_cell.length_b   1.000
_cell.length_c   1.000
_cell.angle_alpha   90.00
_cell.angle_beta   90.00
_cell.angle_gamma   90.00
#
_symmetry.space_group_name_H-M   'P 1'
#
loop_
_entity.id
_entity.type
_entity.pdbx_description
1 polymer ?
#
loop_
_entity_poly.entity_id
_entity_poly.type
_entity_poly.pdbx_seq_one_letter_code
_entity_poly.pdbx_strand_id
1 'polypeptide(L)'
;MTTDTRKIPLITVCGIIVILFYCTFTIISWALYPAPYSPLTHYLSRLGNFDYSPLGAYFYNCGCILTGLALIPFFMSLRTWYTERRFQVYLLIIGQIFGILSAIALIMIGIFSEDQGVPHLTASSLFFILNFIVLILVNLSLIWHPHFFKPIAVYGIAIDFISLGLESAISGPIVEWFTVFGSLFFVALISANSFVSNRSHYNSHYYDHYQNDHTEKRTNFVL
;
A
#
# COMPACT_ATOMS: atom_id res chain seq x y z
N MET A 1 13.07 -35.67 -1.95
CA MET A 1 13.65 -34.33 -1.73
C MET A 1 12.71 -33.32 -2.40
N THR A 2 11.66 -32.89 -1.70
CA THR A 2 10.75 -31.86 -2.20
C THR A 2 11.45 -30.52 -2.05
N THR A 3 11.81 -29.89 -3.17
CA THR A 3 12.31 -28.52 -3.19
C THR A 3 11.21 -27.61 -2.65
N ASP A 4 11.32 -27.25 -1.38
CA ASP A 4 10.40 -26.31 -0.73
C ASP A 4 10.70 -24.91 -1.28
N THR A 5 10.06 -24.57 -2.39
CA THR A 5 10.28 -23.32 -3.11
C THR A 5 9.81 -22.16 -2.26
N ARG A 6 10.70 -21.22 -1.92
CA ARG A 6 10.36 -19.93 -1.30
C ARG A 6 9.24 -19.25 -2.09
N LYS A 7 8.04 -19.18 -1.52
CA LYS A 7 6.94 -18.41 -2.10
C LYS A 7 7.02 -16.97 -1.58
N ILE A 8 7.10 -16.00 -2.50
CA ILE A 8 7.02 -14.58 -2.16
C ILE A 8 5.61 -14.31 -1.61
N PRO A 9 5.46 -13.60 -0.47
CA PRO A 9 4.15 -13.29 0.07
C PRO A 9 3.29 -12.51 -0.93
N LEU A 10 2.00 -12.85 -1.01
CA LEU A 10 1.05 -12.15 -1.90
C LEU A 10 1.06 -10.64 -1.66
N ILE A 11 1.09 -10.23 -0.38
CA ILE A 11 1.17 -8.81 0.01
C ILE A 11 2.37 -8.08 -0.62
N THR A 12 3.52 -8.75 -0.69
CA THR A 12 4.74 -8.20 -1.30
C THR A 12 4.57 -8.06 -2.81
N VAL A 13 4.02 -9.07 -3.48
CA VAL A 13 3.77 -9.01 -4.94
C VAL A 13 2.78 -7.91 -5.27
N CYS A 14 1.65 -7.85 -4.57
CA CYS A 14 0.64 -6.81 -4.79
C CYS A 14 1.19 -5.42 -4.52
N GLY A 15 1.95 -5.23 -3.43
CA GLY A 15 2.53 -3.92 -3.13
C GLY A 15 3.56 -3.45 -4.16
N ILE A 16 4.38 -4.36 -4.71
CA ILE A 16 5.28 -4.04 -5.83
C ILE A 16 4.46 -3.60 -7.05
N ILE A 17 3.39 -4.33 -7.40
CA ILE A 17 2.52 -3.99 -8.53
C ILE A 17 1.86 -2.63 -8.33
N VAL A 18 1.35 -2.34 -7.13
CA VAL A 18 0.77 -1.02 -6.76
C VAL A 18 1.77 0.10 -7.02
N ILE A 19 3.01 -0.04 -6.54
CA ILE A 19 4.07 0.96 -6.72
C ILE A 19 4.43 1.12 -8.20
N LEU A 20 4.62 0.01 -8.90
CA LEU A 20 4.99 0.03 -10.32
C LEU A 20 3.91 0.69 -11.17
N PHE A 21 2.64 0.32 -10.99
CA PHE A 21 1.54 0.94 -11.72
C PHE A 21 1.43 2.43 -11.40
N TYR A 22 1.38 2.81 -10.13
CA TYR A 22 1.16 4.21 -9.80
C TYR A 22 2.32 5.10 -10.28
N CYS A 23 3.56 4.75 -9.93
CA CYS A 23 4.73 5.55 -10.29
C CYS A 23 4.95 5.60 -11.80
N THR A 24 4.88 4.46 -12.50
CA THR A 24 5.20 4.42 -13.94
C THR A 24 4.19 5.26 -14.73
N PHE A 25 2.89 5.07 -14.50
CA PHE A 25 1.86 5.81 -15.22
C PHE A 25 1.84 7.29 -14.84
N THR A 26 2.10 7.63 -13.58
CA THR A 26 2.26 9.04 -13.15
C THR A 26 3.44 9.71 -13.84
N ILE A 27 4.61 9.05 -13.89
CA ILE A 27 5.81 9.58 -14.55
C ILE A 27 5.57 9.74 -16.05
N ILE A 28 4.94 8.76 -16.71
CA ILE A 28 4.61 8.87 -18.13
C ILE A 28 3.65 10.03 -18.37
N SER A 29 2.60 10.18 -17.56
CA SER A 29 1.67 11.30 -17.71
C SER A 29 2.35 12.65 -17.49
N TRP A 30 3.21 12.76 -16.46
CA TRP A 30 4.01 13.95 -16.22
C TRP A 30 4.93 14.26 -17.41
N ALA A 31 5.64 13.27 -17.96
CA ALA A 31 6.51 13.45 -19.10
C ALA A 31 5.78 13.91 -20.38
N LEU A 32 4.49 13.56 -20.51
CA LEU A 32 3.62 13.94 -21.62
C LEU A 32 2.85 15.25 -21.37
N TYR A 33 3.01 15.87 -20.21
CA TYR A 33 2.30 17.10 -19.87
C TYR A 33 2.84 18.27 -20.73
N PRO A 34 1.97 19.05 -21.41
CA PRO A 34 2.39 19.99 -22.46
C PRO A 34 3.02 21.30 -21.94
N ALA A 35 3.01 21.53 -20.64
CA ALA A 35 3.48 22.75 -20.00
C ALA A 35 4.41 22.45 -18.80
N PRO A 36 5.17 23.43 -18.29
CA PRO A 36 5.93 23.25 -17.06
C PRO A 36 5.01 22.82 -15.91
N TYR A 37 5.29 21.64 -15.37
CA TYR A 37 4.48 21.03 -14.31
C TYR A 37 5.30 20.88 -13.03
N SER A 38 4.73 21.26 -11.89
CA SER A 38 5.41 21.19 -10.60
C SER A 38 4.44 20.85 -9.46
N PRO A 39 4.82 19.96 -8.51
CA PRO A 39 4.05 19.63 -7.32
C PRO A 39 3.68 20.81 -6.42
N LEU A 40 4.40 21.94 -6.52
CA LEU A 40 4.11 23.15 -5.75
C LEU A 40 2.96 23.97 -6.33
N THR A 41 2.59 23.71 -7.59
CA THR A 41 1.66 24.57 -8.34
C THR A 41 0.48 23.80 -8.95
N HIS A 42 0.61 22.49 -9.14
CA HIS A 42 -0.38 21.65 -9.80
C HIS A 42 -0.71 20.42 -8.98
N TYR A 43 -2.01 20.22 -8.73
CA TYR A 43 -2.56 19.00 -8.13
C TYR A 43 -2.14 17.78 -8.95
N LEU A 44 -1.79 16.69 -8.27
CA LEU A 44 -1.37 15.44 -8.88
C LEU A 44 -2.47 14.91 -9.83
N SER A 45 -3.73 15.03 -9.42
CA SER A 45 -4.90 14.71 -10.26
C SER A 45 -5.00 15.50 -11.57
N ARG A 46 -4.35 16.67 -11.69
CA ARG A 46 -4.27 17.45 -12.94
C ARG A 46 -3.61 16.68 -14.08
N LEU A 47 -2.73 15.72 -13.77
CA LEU A 47 -2.17 14.81 -14.76
C LEU A 47 -3.23 13.94 -15.44
N GLY A 48 -4.40 13.76 -14.81
CA GLY A 48 -5.56 13.02 -15.30
C GLY A 48 -6.57 13.85 -16.07
N ASN A 49 -6.34 15.15 -16.26
CA ASN A 49 -7.29 16.06 -16.89
C ASN A 49 -7.09 16.13 -18.41
N PHE A 50 -8.12 15.82 -19.19
CA PHE A 50 -8.02 15.82 -20.66
C PHE A 50 -7.87 17.21 -21.28
N ASP A 51 -8.31 18.28 -20.61
CA ASP A 51 -8.17 19.65 -21.10
C ASP A 51 -6.73 20.16 -20.98
N TYR A 52 -6.01 19.74 -19.93
CA TYR A 52 -4.64 20.18 -19.66
C TYR A 52 -3.57 19.18 -20.12
N SER A 53 -3.89 17.88 -20.14
CA SER A 53 -2.96 16.80 -20.50
C SER A 53 -3.63 15.78 -21.43
N PRO A 54 -3.93 16.11 -22.70
CA PRO A 54 -4.74 15.25 -23.57
C PRO A 54 -4.18 13.83 -23.74
N LEU A 55 -2.85 13.68 -23.84
CA LEU A 55 -2.18 12.38 -23.93
C LEU A 55 -1.86 11.79 -22.56
N GLY A 56 -1.36 12.60 -21.62
CA GLY A 56 -0.97 12.13 -20.30
C GLY A 56 -2.16 11.67 -19.45
N ALA A 57 -3.33 12.28 -19.63
CA ALA A 57 -4.56 11.93 -18.93
C ALA A 57 -4.93 10.45 -19.10
N TYR A 58 -4.79 9.89 -20.30
CA TYR A 58 -5.01 8.45 -20.52
C TYR A 58 -4.12 7.59 -19.62
N PHE A 59 -2.83 7.96 -19.50
CA PHE A 59 -1.89 7.21 -18.67
C PHE A 59 -2.19 7.40 -17.19
N TYR A 60 -2.37 8.62 -16.71
CA TYR A 60 -2.63 8.86 -15.28
C TYR A 60 -3.91 8.15 -14.82
N ASN A 61 -5.00 8.32 -15.57
CA ASN A 61 -6.30 7.72 -15.26
C ASN A 61 -6.25 6.19 -15.30
N CYS A 62 -5.58 5.62 -16.31
CA CYS A 62 -5.32 4.17 -16.37
C CYS A 62 -4.47 3.69 -15.18
N GLY A 63 -3.45 4.47 -14.81
CA GLY A 63 -2.61 4.24 -13.63
C GLY A 63 -3.42 4.17 -12.34
N CYS A 64 -4.34 5.12 -12.12
CA CYS A 64 -5.25 5.11 -10.98
C CYS A 64 -6.12 3.84 -10.95
N ILE A 65 -6.72 3.46 -12.07
CA ILE A 65 -7.57 2.26 -12.18
C ILE A 65 -6.76 0.99 -11.87
N LEU A 66 -5.60 0.81 -12.51
CA LEU A 66 -4.76 -0.37 -12.32
C LEU A 66 -4.20 -0.44 -10.89
N THR A 67 -3.83 0.70 -10.32
CA THR A 67 -3.35 0.80 -8.93
C THR A 67 -4.46 0.43 -7.95
N GLY A 68 -5.68 0.94 -8.14
CA GLY A 68 -6.83 0.57 -7.32
C GLY A 68 -7.15 -0.91 -7.41
N LEU A 69 -7.12 -1.50 -8.62
CA LEU A 69 -7.30 -2.94 -8.80
C LEU A 69 -6.22 -3.77 -8.08
N ALA A 70 -4.97 -3.30 -8.06
CA ALA A 70 -3.86 -3.96 -7.35
C ALA A 70 -3.91 -3.77 -5.82
N LEU A 71 -4.49 -2.65 -5.36
CA LEU A 71 -4.69 -2.37 -3.93
C LEU A 71 -5.72 -3.29 -3.29
N ILE A 72 -6.75 -3.74 -4.02
CA ILE A 72 -7.76 -4.68 -3.49
C ILE A 72 -7.11 -5.96 -2.94
N PRO A 73 -6.34 -6.76 -3.73
CA PRO A 73 -5.68 -7.95 -3.20
C PRO A 73 -4.57 -7.60 -2.20
N PHE A 74 -3.93 -6.41 -2.29
CA PHE A 74 -3.00 -5.93 -1.27
C PHE A 74 -3.70 -5.82 0.10
N PHE A 75 -4.82 -5.12 0.19
CA PHE A 75 -5.56 -5.00 1.45
C PHE A 75 -6.09 -6.37 1.92
N MET A 76 -6.63 -7.21 1.05
CA MET A 76 -7.05 -8.58 1.43
C MET A 76 -5.89 -9.40 2.00
N SER A 77 -4.68 -9.21 1.48
CA SER A 77 -3.48 -9.93 1.92
C SER A 77 -2.93 -9.47 3.28
N LEU A 78 -3.38 -8.34 3.84
CA LEU A 78 -3.03 -7.91 5.21
C LEU A 78 -3.41 -8.96 6.27
N ARG A 79 -4.31 -9.91 5.94
CA ARG A 79 -4.63 -11.07 6.79
C ARG A 79 -3.40 -11.87 7.25
N THR A 80 -2.26 -11.77 6.56
CA THR A 80 -1.00 -12.38 6.99
C THR A 80 -0.51 -11.86 8.34
N TRP A 81 -1.01 -10.70 8.77
CA TRP A 81 -0.70 -10.05 10.04
C TRP A 81 -1.79 -10.24 11.10
N TYR A 82 -2.68 -11.22 10.94
CA TYR A 82 -3.61 -11.59 12.01
C TYR A 82 -2.87 -12.16 13.22
N THR A 83 -3.39 -11.86 14.40
CA THR A 83 -2.89 -12.37 15.68
C THR A 83 -3.99 -13.11 16.43
N GLU A 84 -3.64 -13.71 17.56
CA GLU A 84 -4.62 -14.34 18.46
C GLU A 84 -5.52 -13.31 19.17
N ARG A 85 -5.10 -12.04 19.23
CA ARG A 85 -5.81 -10.98 19.93
C ARG A 85 -6.96 -10.46 19.07
N ARG A 86 -8.19 -10.84 19.43
CA ARG A 86 -9.43 -10.47 18.72
C ARG A 86 -9.53 -8.98 18.40
N PHE A 87 -9.16 -8.11 19.33
CA PHE A 87 -9.19 -6.65 19.11
C PHE A 87 -8.30 -6.21 17.94
N GLN A 88 -7.07 -6.71 17.84
CA GLN A 88 -6.15 -6.38 16.74
C GLN A 88 -6.69 -6.89 15.41
N VAL A 89 -7.25 -8.10 15.41
CA VAL A 89 -7.86 -8.69 14.21
C VAL A 89 -9.06 -7.88 13.73
N TYR A 90 -9.94 -7.42 14.64
CA TYR A 90 -11.06 -6.57 14.27
C TYR A 90 -10.62 -5.23 13.69
N LEU A 91 -9.64 -4.56 14.30
CA LEU A 91 -9.07 -3.33 13.74
C LEU A 91 -8.53 -3.55 12.33
N LEU A 92 -7.81 -4.66 12.12
CA LEU A 92 -7.24 -4.97 10.81
C LEU A 92 -8.33 -5.27 9.77
N ILE A 93 -9.33 -6.07 10.12
CA ILE A 93 -10.46 -6.39 9.22
C ILE A 93 -11.21 -5.13 8.81
N ILE A 94 -11.52 -4.24 9.77
CA ILE A 94 -12.20 -2.98 9.46
C ILE A 94 -11.31 -2.10 8.57
N GLY A 95 -10.01 -2.02 8.87
CA GLY A 95 -9.02 -1.35 8.03
C GLY A 95 -8.94 -1.93 6.61
N GLN A 96 -9.04 -3.26 6.45
CA GLN A 96 -9.07 -3.90 5.13
C GLN A 96 -10.34 -3.55 4.35
N ILE A 97 -11.51 -3.51 4.99
CA ILE A 97 -12.77 -3.12 4.36
C ILE A 97 -12.67 -1.68 3.86
N PHE A 98 -12.25 -0.74 4.71
CA PHE A 98 -12.05 0.65 4.29
C PHE A 98 -10.93 0.79 3.24
N GLY A 99 -9.90 -0.06 3.28
CA GLY A 99 -8.84 -0.11 2.27
C GLY A 99 -9.37 -0.52 0.90
N ILE A 100 -10.24 -1.54 0.86
CA ILE A 100 -10.92 -1.95 -0.38
C ILE A 100 -11.83 -0.83 -0.89
N LEU A 101 -12.58 -0.17 -0.01
CA LEU A 101 -13.41 0.98 -0.40
C LEU A 101 -12.56 2.15 -0.91
N SER A 102 -11.39 2.42 -0.30
CA SER A 102 -10.44 3.44 -0.77
C SER A 102 -9.88 3.07 -2.14
N ALA A 103 -9.53 1.79 -2.35
CA ALA A 103 -9.08 1.29 -3.65
C ALA A 103 -10.15 1.46 -4.74
N ILE A 104 -11.43 1.22 -4.41
CA ILE A 104 -12.55 1.50 -5.31
C ILE A 104 -12.65 3.01 -5.60
N ALA A 105 -12.52 3.86 -4.58
CA ALA A 105 -12.51 5.31 -4.79
C ALA A 105 -11.37 5.76 -5.73
N LEU A 106 -10.17 5.16 -5.63
CA LEU A 106 -9.07 5.42 -6.55
C LEU A 106 -9.38 4.98 -7.99
N ILE A 107 -10.08 3.86 -8.17
CA ILE A 107 -10.59 3.45 -9.50
C ILE A 107 -11.55 4.53 -10.03
N MET A 108 -12.46 5.02 -9.19
CA MET A 108 -13.41 6.06 -9.56
C MET A 108 -12.73 7.39 -9.92
N ILE A 109 -11.61 7.74 -9.29
CA ILE A 109 -10.78 8.91 -9.68
C ILE A 109 -10.25 8.76 -11.12
N GLY A 110 -9.86 7.54 -11.52
CA GLY A 110 -9.42 7.29 -12.90
C GLY A 110 -10.57 7.25 -13.91
N ILE A 111 -11.77 6.80 -13.51
CA ILE A 111 -12.96 6.78 -14.38
C ILE A 111 -13.51 8.21 -14.57
N PHE A 112 -13.61 8.95 -13.47
CA PHE A 112 -14.06 10.33 -13.45
C PHE A 112 -12.84 11.25 -13.42
N SER A 113 -12.30 11.53 -14.61
CA SER A 113 -11.18 12.44 -14.81
C SER A 113 -11.47 13.82 -14.23
N GLU A 114 -10.41 14.58 -13.91
CA GLU A 114 -10.54 15.85 -13.19
C GLU A 114 -11.38 16.90 -13.96
N ASP A 115 -11.40 16.85 -15.28
CA ASP A 115 -12.26 17.68 -16.15
C ASP A 115 -13.76 17.47 -15.93
N GLN A 116 -14.17 16.35 -15.33
CA GLN A 116 -15.58 16.07 -15.03
C GLN A 116 -16.08 16.79 -13.77
N GLY A 117 -15.20 17.44 -13.00
CA GLY A 117 -15.58 18.29 -11.86
C GLY A 117 -16.13 17.50 -10.67
N VAL A 118 -17.43 17.63 -10.39
CA VAL A 118 -18.05 17.14 -9.14
C VAL A 118 -17.85 15.62 -8.88
N PRO A 119 -18.01 14.72 -9.87
CA PRO A 119 -17.78 13.29 -9.67
C PRO A 119 -16.32 12.99 -9.26
N HIS A 120 -15.36 13.67 -9.88
CA HIS A 120 -13.94 13.55 -9.54
C HIS A 120 -13.64 14.05 -8.12
N LEU A 121 -14.16 15.24 -7.76
CA LEU A 121 -13.98 15.80 -6.43
C LEU A 121 -14.56 14.88 -5.34
N THR A 122 -15.72 14.28 -5.61
CA THR A 122 -16.37 13.33 -4.69
C THR A 122 -15.53 12.06 -4.53
N ALA A 123 -15.06 11.47 -5.63
CA ALA A 123 -14.20 10.27 -5.60
C ALA A 123 -12.87 10.54 -4.87
N SER A 124 -12.24 11.68 -5.14
CA SER A 124 -10.98 12.09 -4.51
C SER A 124 -11.15 12.33 -3.01
N SER A 125 -12.20 13.06 -2.61
CA SER A 125 -12.51 13.32 -1.19
C SER A 125 -12.74 12.00 -0.44
N LEU A 126 -13.51 11.09 -1.04
CA LEU A 126 -13.77 9.78 -0.47
C LEU A 126 -12.48 8.95 -0.36
N PHE A 127 -11.64 8.95 -1.39
CA PHE A 127 -10.34 8.27 -1.36
C PHE A 127 -9.46 8.74 -0.21
N PHE A 128 -9.29 10.07 -0.03
CA PHE A 128 -8.45 10.62 1.04
C PHE A 128 -9.01 10.34 2.43
N ILE A 129 -10.33 10.51 2.64
CA ILE A 129 -10.98 10.21 3.93
C ILE A 129 -10.83 8.72 4.28
N LEU A 130 -11.08 7.83 3.32
CA LEU A 130 -10.94 6.40 3.53
C LEU A 130 -9.49 5.99 3.77
N ASN A 131 -8.54 6.57 3.03
CA ASN A 131 -7.11 6.31 3.22
C ASN A 131 -6.64 6.74 4.62
N PHE A 132 -7.12 7.89 5.11
CA PHE A 132 -6.88 8.32 6.50
C PHE A 132 -7.35 7.27 7.51
N ILE A 133 -8.61 6.84 7.40
CA ILE A 133 -9.17 5.80 8.28
C ILE A 133 -8.33 4.51 8.22
N VAL A 134 -7.91 4.10 7.01
CA VAL A 134 -7.07 2.91 6.80
C VAL A 134 -5.73 3.04 7.51
N LEU A 135 -5.03 4.16 7.32
CA LEU A 135 -3.73 4.39 7.93
C LEU A 135 -3.84 4.35 9.45
N ILE A 136 -4.86 4.93 10.06
CA ILE A 136 -5.07 4.81 11.51
C ILE A 136 -5.35 3.36 11.92
N LEU A 137 -6.37 2.71 11.35
CA LEU A 137 -6.84 1.40 11.81
C LEU A 137 -5.80 0.29 11.60
N VAL A 138 -5.19 0.25 10.40
CA VAL A 138 -4.16 -0.76 10.07
C VAL A 138 -2.95 -0.57 10.96
N ASN A 139 -2.46 0.66 11.14
CA ASN A 139 -1.26 0.88 11.94
C ASN A 139 -1.48 0.73 13.44
N LEU A 140 -2.66 1.06 13.95
CA LEU A 140 -3.04 0.70 15.32
C LEU A 140 -3.06 -0.82 15.49
N SER A 141 -3.58 -1.59 14.54
CA SER A 141 -3.49 -3.05 14.64
C SER A 141 -2.02 -3.54 14.66
N LEU A 142 -1.19 -3.01 13.75
CA LEU A 142 0.18 -3.46 13.54
C LEU A 142 1.16 -3.04 14.64
N ILE A 143 0.95 -1.90 15.33
CA ILE A 143 1.88 -1.42 16.37
C ILE A 143 2.01 -2.39 17.55
N TRP A 144 0.95 -3.16 17.82
CA TRP A 144 0.92 -4.17 18.87
C TRP A 144 1.15 -5.60 18.36
N HIS A 145 1.51 -5.78 17.09
CA HIS A 145 1.84 -7.09 16.53
C HIS A 145 3.27 -7.51 16.94
N PRO A 146 3.49 -8.71 17.51
CA PRO A 146 4.76 -9.10 18.12
C PRO A 146 5.92 -9.18 17.12
N HIS A 147 5.65 -9.63 15.89
CA HIS A 147 6.66 -9.81 14.85
C HIS A 147 6.67 -8.69 13.80
N PHE A 148 5.89 -7.62 13.99
CA PHE A 148 5.85 -6.51 13.02
C PHE A 148 6.88 -5.45 13.39
N PHE A 149 7.54 -4.85 12.39
CA PHE A 149 8.52 -3.80 12.62
C PHE A 149 7.80 -2.47 12.93
N LYS A 150 7.62 -2.20 14.22
CA LYS A 150 6.83 -1.09 14.77
C LYS A 150 7.10 0.30 14.18
N PRO A 151 8.35 0.68 13.80
CA PRO A 151 8.59 1.98 13.15
C PRO A 151 7.78 2.19 11.87
N ILE A 152 7.44 1.14 11.13
CA ILE A 152 6.57 1.24 9.94
C ILE A 152 5.15 1.62 10.33
N ALA A 153 4.66 1.08 11.45
CA ALA A 153 3.34 1.43 11.97
C ALA A 153 3.29 2.89 12.44
N VAL A 154 4.34 3.32 13.17
CA VAL A 154 4.49 4.72 13.58
C VAL A 154 4.59 5.64 12.38
N TYR A 155 5.33 5.26 11.33
CA TYR A 155 5.40 6.03 10.09
C TYR A 155 4.02 6.22 9.44
N GLY A 156 3.23 5.15 9.34
CA GLY A 156 1.89 5.22 8.76
C GLY A 156 0.92 6.10 9.57
N ILE A 157 1.04 6.16 10.89
CA ILE A 157 0.29 7.13 11.72
C ILE A 157 0.83 8.54 11.52
N ALA A 158 2.16 8.70 11.51
CA ALA A 158 2.79 10.01 11.40
C ALA A 158 2.48 10.69 10.06
N ILE A 159 2.55 9.98 8.94
CA ILE A 159 2.21 10.54 7.62
C ILE A 159 0.77 11.04 7.60
N ASP A 160 -0.14 10.32 8.24
CA ASP A 160 -1.56 10.64 8.28
C ASP A 160 -1.85 11.94 9.04
N PHE A 161 -1.28 12.08 10.25
CA PHE A 161 -1.41 13.31 11.05
C PHE A 161 -0.67 14.49 10.41
N ILE A 162 0.48 14.27 9.78
CA ILE A 162 1.21 15.33 9.05
C ILE A 162 0.39 15.78 7.84
N SER A 163 -0.15 14.86 7.05
CA SER A 163 -1.02 15.17 5.91
C SER A 163 -2.24 15.99 6.33
N LEU A 164 -2.93 15.59 7.39
CA LEU A 164 -4.07 16.34 7.93
C LEU A 164 -3.65 17.73 8.43
N GLY A 165 -2.51 17.81 9.12
CA GLY A 165 -1.94 19.08 9.57
C GLY A 165 -1.63 20.01 8.41
N LEU A 166 -0.96 19.52 7.36
CA LEU A 166 -0.64 20.27 6.16
C LEU A 166 -1.90 20.71 5.41
N GLU A 167 -2.91 19.84 5.28
CA GLU A 167 -4.19 20.19 4.66
C GLU A 167 -4.86 21.35 5.39
N SER A 168 -4.88 21.31 6.73
CA SER A 168 -5.47 22.38 7.55
C SER A 168 -4.68 23.69 7.54
N ALA A 169 -3.35 23.62 7.41
CA ALA A 169 -2.47 24.78 7.55
C ALA A 169 -2.22 25.52 6.24
N ILE A 170 -1.97 24.79 5.15
CA ILE A 170 -1.60 25.36 3.85
C ILE A 170 -2.54 24.91 2.72
N SER A 171 -3.09 23.69 2.81
CA SER A 171 -3.81 23.02 1.71
C SER A 171 -3.02 23.07 0.38
N GLY A 172 -3.69 22.70 -0.71
CA GLY A 172 -3.16 22.86 -2.06
C GLY A 172 -2.37 21.65 -2.60
N PRO A 173 -1.79 21.82 -3.79
CA PRO A 173 -1.15 20.74 -4.55
C PRO A 173 -0.13 19.91 -3.77
N ILE A 174 0.76 20.57 -3.04
CA ILE A 174 1.87 19.89 -2.36
C ILE A 174 1.39 18.87 -1.32
N VAL A 175 0.24 19.11 -0.71
CA VAL A 175 -0.37 18.22 0.29
C VAL A 175 -0.86 16.95 -0.37
N GLU A 176 -1.48 17.03 -1.55
CA GLU A 176 -1.91 15.87 -2.33
C GLU A 176 -0.70 15.00 -2.70
N TRP A 177 0.34 15.61 -3.27
CA TRP A 177 1.58 14.93 -3.63
C TRP A 177 2.22 14.23 -2.42
N PHE A 178 2.37 14.95 -1.31
CA PHE A 178 2.93 14.40 -0.09
C PHE A 178 2.12 13.21 0.43
N THR A 179 0.80 13.35 0.50
CA THR A 179 -0.09 12.33 1.05
C THR A 179 -0.10 11.06 0.21
N VAL A 180 -0.16 11.20 -1.11
CA VAL A 180 -0.19 10.05 -2.02
C VAL A 180 1.15 9.31 -2.02
N PHE A 181 2.28 10.01 -2.20
CA PHE A 181 3.58 9.35 -2.22
C PHE A 181 4.02 8.84 -0.84
N GLY A 182 3.61 9.50 0.24
CA GLY A 182 3.80 9.00 1.60
C GLY A 182 3.02 7.70 1.86
N SER A 183 1.77 7.64 1.42
CA SER A 183 0.95 6.42 1.49
C SER A 183 1.52 5.29 0.62
N LEU A 184 2.05 5.63 -0.57
CA LEU A 184 2.69 4.66 -1.45
C LEU A 184 4.01 4.11 -0.86
N PHE A 185 4.79 4.98 -0.20
CA PHE A 185 5.97 4.54 0.53
C PHE A 185 5.60 3.64 1.71
N PHE A 186 4.50 3.92 2.41
CA PHE A 186 3.95 3.03 3.43
C PHE A 186 3.62 1.62 2.86
N VAL A 187 3.00 1.54 1.69
CA VAL A 187 2.77 0.26 0.98
C VAL A 187 4.09 -0.47 0.72
N ALA A 188 5.14 0.25 0.30
CA ALA A 188 6.47 -0.32 0.08
C ALA A 188 7.07 -0.89 1.37
N LEU A 189 6.97 -0.16 2.48
CA LEU A 189 7.48 -0.58 3.79
C LEU A 189 6.77 -1.84 4.30
N ILE A 190 5.43 -1.90 4.23
CA ILE A 190 4.69 -3.11 4.61
C ILE A 190 5.11 -4.29 3.74
N SER A 191 5.19 -4.09 2.44
CA SER A 191 5.57 -5.14 1.48
C SER A 191 6.95 -5.72 1.76
N ALA A 192 7.92 -4.84 2.07
CA ALA A 192 9.27 -5.23 2.43
C ALA A 192 9.31 -5.96 3.78
N ASN A 193 8.59 -5.46 4.80
CA ASN A 193 8.53 -6.10 6.10
C ASN A 193 7.90 -7.51 6.02
N SER A 194 6.84 -7.67 5.24
CA SER A 194 6.23 -8.97 5.01
C SER A 194 7.17 -9.94 4.31
N PHE A 195 7.96 -9.48 3.34
CA PHE A 195 8.97 -10.31 2.68
C PHE A 195 10.06 -10.78 3.64
N VAL A 196 10.59 -9.86 4.45
CA VAL A 196 11.62 -10.18 5.46
C VAL A 196 11.07 -11.13 6.52
N SER A 197 9.88 -10.86 7.05
CA SER A 197 9.24 -11.70 8.07
C SER A 197 8.99 -13.13 7.56
N ASN A 198 8.45 -13.29 6.35
CA ASN A 198 8.21 -14.60 5.75
C ASN A 198 9.52 -15.40 5.55
N ARG A 199 10.61 -14.72 5.19
CA ARG A 199 11.92 -15.34 5.04
C ARG A 199 12.50 -15.80 6.38
N SER A 200 12.31 -15.02 7.45
CA SER A 200 12.77 -15.38 8.79
C SER A 200 12.03 -16.60 9.35
N HIS A 201 10.70 -16.67 9.20
CA HIS A 201 9.90 -17.83 9.60
C HIS A 201 10.31 -19.11 8.87
N TYR A 202 10.52 -19.03 7.55
CA TYR A 202 10.99 -20.16 6.76
C TYR A 202 12.36 -20.68 7.24
N ASN A 203 13.31 -19.77 7.47
CA ASN A 203 14.65 -20.17 7.92
C ASN A 203 14.60 -20.87 9.28
N SER A 204 13.79 -20.39 10.25
CA SER A 204 13.64 -21.04 11.56
C SER A 204 13.15 -22.48 11.42
N HIS A 205 12.06 -22.70 10.68
CA HIS A 205 11.51 -24.04 10.46
C HIS A 205 12.49 -24.98 9.75
N TYR A 206 13.27 -24.46 8.80
CA TYR A 206 14.29 -25.26 8.12
C TYR A 206 15.39 -25.72 9.08
N TYR A 207 15.88 -24.84 9.95
CA TYR A 207 16.89 -25.19 10.96
C TYR A 207 16.35 -26.20 11.99
N ASP A 208 15.13 -26.00 12.48
CA ASP A 208 14.51 -26.92 13.45
C ASP A 208 14.33 -28.34 12.86
N HIS A 209 13.85 -28.43 11.61
CA HIS A 209 13.73 -29.71 10.92
C HIS A 209 15.09 -30.38 10.69
N TYR A 210 16.11 -29.61 10.27
CA TYR A 210 17.44 -30.15 10.04
C TYR A 210 18.07 -30.67 11.33
N GLN A 211 17.92 -29.92 12.43
CA GLN A 211 18.47 -30.31 13.72
C GLN A 211 17.80 -31.58 14.27
N ASN A 212 16.47 -31.69 14.17
CA ASN A 212 15.73 -32.86 14.61
C ASN A 212 16.11 -34.15 13.86
N ASP A 213 16.25 -34.09 12.53
CA ASP A 213 16.60 -35.23 11.68
C ASP A 213 18.03 -35.75 11.94
N HIS A 214 18.96 -34.87 12.36
CA HIS A 214 20.32 -35.27 12.75
C HIS A 214 20.39 -35.86 14.16
N THR A 215 19.58 -35.37 15.11
CA THR A 215 19.44 -36.00 16.43
C THR A 215 18.85 -37.40 16.33
N GLU A 216 17.80 -37.59 15.52
CA GLU A 216 17.13 -38.88 15.35
C GLU A 216 18.07 -39.93 14.72
N LYS A 217 18.88 -39.52 13.74
CA LYS A 217 19.93 -40.38 13.16
C LYS A 217 21.04 -40.73 14.16
N ARG A 218 21.42 -39.83 15.07
CA ARG A 218 22.40 -40.17 16.13
C ARG A 218 21.86 -41.18 17.13
N THR A 219 20.58 -41.07 17.53
CA THR A 219 19.98 -42.03 18.47
C THR A 219 19.85 -43.44 17.89
N ASN A 220 19.62 -43.57 16.58
CA ASN A 220 19.49 -44.87 15.92
C ASN A 220 20.82 -45.60 15.67
N PHE A 221 21.97 -44.95 15.85
CA PHE A 221 23.29 -45.57 15.72
C PHE A 221 23.89 -46.04 17.06
N VAL A 222 23.20 -45.81 18.18
CA VAL A 222 23.66 -46.15 19.54
C VAL A 222 22.88 -47.35 20.14
N LEU A 223 22.04 -48.01 19.34
CA LEU A 223 21.32 -49.25 19.67
C LEU A 223 21.79 -50.38 18.74
#